data_AF-A0A529N6C7-F1
#
_entry.id   AF-A0A529N6C7-F1
#
_cell.length_a   1.000
_cell.length_b   1.000
_cell.length_c   1.000
_cell.angle_alpha   90.00
_cell.angle_beta   90.00
_cell.angle_gamma   90.00
#
_symmetry.space_group_name_H-M   'P 1'
#
loop_
_entity.id
_entity.type
_entity.pdbx_description
1 polymer ?
#
loop_
_entity_poly.entity_id
_entity_poly.type
_entity_poly.pdbx_seq_one_letter_code
_entity_poly.pdbx_strand_id
1 'polypeptide(L)' 'LIQRFLGDQAAALADYNRSIRINADYDAAYIGRGNLYRKAGRTQEAFNDFQKAIQLDTTDARAYHNRGLIYQS' A
#
# COMPACT_ATOMS: atom_id res chain seq x y z
N LEU A 1 12.25 19.52 -7.24
CA LEU A 1 11.38 18.91 -6.20
C LEU A 1 10.68 17.63 -6.68
N ILE A 2 10.09 17.60 -7.89
CA ILE A 2 9.38 16.43 -8.45
C ILE A 2 10.28 15.17 -8.57
N GLN A 3 11.53 15.30 -9.01
CA GLN A 3 12.45 14.15 -9.14
C GLN A 3 12.77 13.48 -7.79
N ARG A 4 12.95 14.27 -6.73
CA ARG A 4 13.22 13.75 -5.39
C ARG A 4 12.02 12.93 -4.89
N PHE A 5 10.81 13.46 -5.07
CA PHE A 5 9.58 12.77 -4.68
C PHE A 5 9.38 11.44 -5.43
N LEU A 6 9.64 11.41 -6.74
CA LEU A 6 9.58 10.18 -7.54
C LEU A 6 10.64 9.16 -7.12
N GLY A 7 11.86 9.62 -6.80
CA GLY A 7 12.93 8.77 -6.27
C GLY A 7 12.58 8.16 -4.92
N ASP A 8 12.02 8.97 -4.01
CA ASP A 8 11.60 8.53 -2.68
C ASP A 8 10.43 7.53 -2.77
N GLN A 9 9.50 7.73 -3.71
CA GLN A 9 8.40 6.78 -3.97
C GLN A 9 8.90 5.43 -4.51
N ALA A 10 9.87 5.44 -5.42
CA ALA A 10 10.44 4.22 -5.99
C ALA A 10 11.22 3.41 -4.94
N ALA A 11 12.00 4.08 -4.09
CA ALA A 11 12.70 3.46 -2.96
C ALA A 11 11.72 2.84 -1.96
N ALA A 12 10.69 3.59 -1.54
CA ALA A 12 9.67 3.07 -0.63
C ALA A 12 8.94 1.85 -1.22
N LEU A 13 8.62 1.87 -2.52
CA LEU A 13 8.03 0.72 -3.20
C LEU A 13 8.95 -0.51 -3.15
N ALA A 14 10.25 -0.33 -3.37
CA ALA A 14 11.24 -1.40 -3.27
C ALA A 14 11.31 -2.01 -1.87
N ASP A 15 11.29 -1.17 -0.83
CA ASP A 15 11.33 -1.62 0.56
C ASP A 15 10.07 -2.39 0.97
N TYR A 16 8.88 -1.92 0.57
CA TYR A 16 7.65 -2.67 0.81
C TYR A 16 7.65 -4.02 0.07
N ASN A 17 8.13 -4.05 -1.17
CA ASN A 17 8.28 -5.30 -1.91
C ASN A 17 9.26 -6.26 -1.22
N ARG A 18 10.37 -5.74 -0.68
CA ARG A 18 11.33 -6.55 0.05
C ARG A 18 10.75 -7.08 1.35
N SER A 19 10.01 -6.26 2.09
CA SER A 19 9.31 -6.65 3.32
C SER A 19 8.34 -7.81 3.05
N ILE A 20 7.52 -7.70 2.00
CA ILE A 20 6.59 -8.77 1.58
C ILE A 20 7.31 -10.06 1.16
N ARG A 21 8.50 -9.96 0.53
CA ARG A 21 9.32 -11.14 0.20
C ARG A 21 9.92 -11.81 1.43
N ILE A 22 10.21 -11.04 2.49
CA ILE A 22 10.76 -11.57 3.75
C ILE A 22 9.65 -12.20 4.58
N ASN A 23 8.51 -11.52 4.70
CA ASN A 23 7.33 -12.01 5.39
C ASN A 23 6.07 -11.62 4.60
N ALA A 24 5.45 -12.61 3.96
CA ALA A 24 4.25 -12.42 3.15
C ALA A 24 2.98 -12.15 3.99
N ASP A 25 3.05 -12.35 5.31
CA ASP A 25 1.94 -12.11 6.23
C ASP A 25 2.09 -10.78 6.98
N TYR A 26 3.11 -9.97 6.65
CA TYR A 26 3.30 -8.65 7.25
C TYR A 26 2.37 -7.61 6.60
N ASP A 27 1.15 -7.57 7.12
CA ASP A 27 0.03 -6.70 6.70
C ASP A 27 0.42 -5.22 6.50
N ALA A 28 1.23 -4.65 7.39
CA ALA A 28 1.65 -3.25 7.35
C ALA A 28 2.40 -2.88 6.07
N ALA A 29 3.14 -3.83 5.46
CA ALA A 29 3.81 -3.59 4.19
C ALA A 29 2.82 -3.44 3.03
N TYR A 30 1.74 -4.24 3.03
CA TYR A 30 0.65 -4.08 2.06
C TYR A 30 -0.07 -2.74 2.26
N ILE A 31 -0.36 -2.35 3.50
CA ILE A 31 -1.00 -1.04 3.78
C ILE A 31 -0.10 0.12 3.29
N GLY A 32 1.19 0.06 3.57
CA GLY A 32 2.16 1.06 3.13
C GLY A 32 2.27 1.16 1.62
N ARG A 33 2.36 0.02 0.93
CA ARG A 33 2.44 -0.04 -0.54
C ARG A 33 1.13 0.39 -1.21
N GLY A 34 -0.02 -0.02 -0.66
CA GLY A 34 -1.33 0.40 -1.14
C GLY A 34 -1.53 1.91 -1.05
N ASN A 35 -1.06 2.54 0.02
CA ASN A 35 -1.06 4.01 0.14
C ASN A 35 -0.20 4.68 -0.94
N LEU A 36 0.94 4.08 -1.29
CA LEU A 36 1.83 4.60 -2.33
C LEU A 36 1.18 4.50 -3.72
N TYR A 37 0.54 3.36 -4.01
CA TYR A 37 -0.25 3.18 -5.23
C TYR A 37 -1.44 4.15 -5.32
N ARG A 38 -2.18 4.35 -4.23
CA ARG A 38 -3.31 5.30 -4.18
C ARG A 38 -2.85 6.72 -4.51
N LYS A 39 -1.73 7.17 -3.91
CA LYS A 39 -1.14 8.49 -4.20
C LYS A 39 -0.68 8.63 -5.66
N ALA A 40 -0.34 7.53 -6.31
CA ALA A 40 0.05 7.49 -7.72
C ALA A 40 -1.13 7.31 -8.69
N GLY A 41 -2.39 7.30 -8.21
CA GLY A 41 -3.58 7.04 -9.04
C GLY A 41 -3.74 5.59 -9.49
N ARG A 42 -2.93 4.67 -8.95
CA ARG A 42 -2.95 3.24 -9.25
C ARG A 42 -3.97 2.53 -8.37
N THR A 43 -5.23 2.84 -8.60
CA THR A 43 -6.34 2.51 -7.70
C THR A 43 -6.56 1.00 -7.57
N GLN A 44 -6.43 0.23 -8.65
CA GLN A 44 -6.60 -1.22 -8.62
C GLN A 44 -5.51 -1.92 -7.79
N GLU A 45 -4.26 -1.51 -7.95
CA GLU A 45 -3.16 -2.06 -7.16
C GLU A 45 -3.27 -1.67 -5.68
N ALA A 46 -3.68 -0.44 -5.40
CA ALA A 46 -3.96 0.01 -4.04
C ALA A 46 -5.07 -0.83 -3.37
N PHE A 47 -6.17 -1.07 -4.11
CA PHE A 47 -7.28 -1.89 -3.64
C PHE A 47 -6.83 -3.30 -3.27
N ASN A 48 -6.06 -3.94 -4.16
CA ASN A 48 -5.57 -5.30 -3.95
C ASN A 48 -4.67 -5.39 -2.70
N ASP A 49 -3.81 -4.40 -2.48
CA ASP A 49 -2.95 -4.36 -1.30
C ASP A 49 -3.75 -4.16 0.00
N PHE A 50 -4.71 -3.23 0.04
CA PHE A 50 -5.58 -3.08 1.21
C PHE A 50 -6.44 -4.32 1.46
N GLN A 51 -6.93 -4.96 0.40
CA GLN A 51 -7.68 -6.21 0.49
C GLN A 51 -6.82 -7.34 1.05
N LYS A 52 -5.55 -7.43 0.64
CA LYS A 52 -4.62 -8.44 1.15
C LYS A 52 -4.31 -8.22 2.63
N ALA A 53 -4.08 -6.98 3.07
CA ALA A 53 -3.91 -6.67 4.50
C ALA A 53 -5.14 -7.09 5.33
N ILE A 54 -6.35 -6.87 4.79
CA ILE A 54 -7.60 -7.27 5.44
C ILE A 54 -7.76 -8.79 5.49
N GLN A 55 -7.33 -9.52 4.45
CA GLN A 55 -7.32 -11.00 4.45
C GLN A 55 -6.29 -11.59 5.43
N LEU A 56 -5.30 -10.80 5.84
CA LEU A 56 -4.33 -11.16 6.88
C LEU A 56 -4.81 -10.76 8.29
N ASP A 57 -6.10 -10.45 8.44
CA ASP A 57 -6.73 -10.04 9.69
C ASP A 57 -6.08 -8.82 10.34
N THR A 58 -5.65 -7.85 9.52
CA THR A 58 -5.05 -6.60 10.04
C THR A 58 -5.95 -5.90 11.05
N THR A 59 -5.36 -5.48 12.17
CA THR A 59 -6.03 -4.64 13.18
C THR A 59 -5.89 -3.15 12.86
N ASP A 60 -5.18 -2.79 11.79
CA ASP A 60 -4.97 -1.40 11.41
C ASP A 60 -6.16 -0.87 10.59
N ALA A 61 -6.96 -0.01 11.23
CA ALA A 61 -8.13 0.61 10.62
C ALA A 61 -7.83 1.38 9.32
N ARG A 62 -6.57 1.79 9.10
CA ARG A 62 -6.16 2.47 7.86
C ARG A 62 -6.38 1.61 6.62
N ALA A 63 -6.32 0.28 6.72
CA ALA A 63 -6.60 -0.60 5.57
C ALA A 63 -8.05 -0.43 5.07
N TYR A 64 -9.02 -0.49 5.99
CA TYR A 64 -10.44 -0.31 5.69
C TYR A 64 -10.75 1.11 5.24
N HIS A 65 -10.22 2.12 5.94
CA HIS A 65 -10.42 3.52 5.60
C HIS A 65 -9.91 3.82 4.18
N ASN A 66 -8.68 3.43 3.84
CA ASN A 66 -8.15 3.71 2.51
C ASN A 66 -8.84 2.90 1.40
N ARG A 67 -9.30 1.68 1.68
CA ARG A 67 -10.15 0.93 0.74
C ARG A 67 -11.52 1.61 0.54
N GLY A 68 -12.09 2.19 1.59
CA GLY A 68 -13.31 3.01 1.50
C GLY A 68 -13.13 4.23 0.61
N LEU A 69 -11.99 4.93 0.73
CA LEU A 69 -11.66 6.07 -0.13
C LEU A 69 -11.57 5.67 -1.62
N ILE A 70 -11.20 4.43 -1.93
CA ILE A 70 -11.18 3.92 -3.31
C ILE A 70 -12.60 3.77 -3.87
N TYR A 71 -13.57 3.36 -3.06
CA TYR A 71 -14.97 3.29 -3.51
C TYR A 71 -15.64 4.66 -3.65
N GLN A 72 -15.12 5.68 -2.96
CA GLN A 72 -15.66 7.03 -2.97
C GLN A 72 -15.22 7.86 -4.19
N SER A 73 -14.06 7.51 -4.79
CA SER A 73 -13.48 8.21 -5.94
C SER A 73 -14.13 7.84 -7.25
#